data_AF-A0A1W9S0P6-F1
#
_entry.id   AF-A0A1W9S0P6-F1
#
_cell.length_a   1.000
_cell.length_b   1.000
_cell.length_c   1.000
_cell.angle_alpha   90.00
_cell.angle_beta   90.00
_cell.angle_gamma   90.00
#
_symmetry.space_group_name_H-M   'P 1'
#
loop_
_entity.id
_entity.type
_entity.pdbx_description
1 polymer ?
#
loop_
_entity_poly.entity_id
_entity_poly.type
_entity_poly.pdbx_seq_one_letter_code
_entity_poly.pdbx_strand_id
1 'polypeptide(L)'
;MDEKGFIKDDKILSRFILIISLLLIIFYFYATWDFPIDDAYISFRYARNFAEGNGLVYNIGERVEGYSNFFWVILNGVAIYFGANPLYFSTIFSAILYVMLLVVFWKALWKNLEELSPGNTQENIPRYIALFGIFLLAVDMRFFIFISSGLETQCFITLFFISLFWNWITTERWSYVWFISLALLCFVRADGFIYAGIIILAQFINLLTNKKPLKKLIINTGILLIILSLYSLWRWLYYHDILPNTYYAKTSIINYEQEVFGIAYTLKFLSSISIFV
;
A
#
# COMPACT_ATOMS: atom_id res chain seq x y z
N MET A 1 33.19 -22.34 -20.37
CA MET A 1 33.06 -21.04 -19.69
C MET A 1 33.29 -21.30 -18.22
N ASP A 2 34.40 -20.81 -17.66
CA ASP A 2 34.78 -21.08 -16.28
C ASP A 2 33.78 -20.44 -15.31
N GLU A 3 33.34 -21.16 -14.27
CA GLU A 3 32.43 -20.66 -13.21
C GLU A 3 32.92 -19.33 -12.61
N LYS A 4 34.24 -19.12 -12.55
CA LYS A 4 34.86 -17.88 -12.08
C LYS A 4 34.56 -16.66 -12.97
N GLY A 5 34.35 -16.85 -14.27
CA GLY A 5 33.95 -15.78 -15.20
C GLY A 5 32.50 -15.36 -14.98
N PHE A 6 31.60 -16.33 -14.86
CA PHE A 6 30.17 -16.08 -14.64
C PHE A 6 29.87 -15.32 -13.34
N ILE A 7 30.52 -15.69 -12.23
CA ILE A 7 30.36 -15.01 -10.92
C ILE A 7 30.88 -13.56 -10.96
N LYS A 8 31.92 -13.29 -11.76
CA LYS A 8 32.48 -11.93 -11.91
C LYS A 8 31.52 -11.03 -12.69
N ASP A 9 30.90 -11.54 -13.74
CA ASP A 9 29.95 -10.80 -14.58
C ASP A 9 28.63 -10.52 -13.84
N ASP A 10 28.13 -11.46 -13.02
CA ASP A 10 26.96 -11.24 -12.15
C ASP A 10 27.18 -10.09 -11.15
N LYS A 11 28.35 -10.01 -10.52
CA LYS A 11 28.68 -8.94 -9.57
C LYS A 11 28.75 -7.57 -10.25
N ILE A 12 29.29 -7.50 -11.46
CA ILE A 12 29.39 -6.24 -12.23
C ILE A 12 27.98 -5.78 -12.64
N LEU A 13 27.17 -6.67 -13.21
CA LEU A 13 25.81 -6.36 -13.63
C LEU A 13 24.94 -5.94 -12.44
N SER A 14 25.03 -6.66 -11.32
CA SER A 14 24.32 -6.33 -10.09
C SER A 14 24.66 -4.93 -9.57
N ARG A 15 25.96 -4.56 -9.55
CA ARG A 15 26.39 -3.22 -9.15
C ARG A 15 25.88 -2.15 -10.11
N PHE A 16 25.93 -2.42 -11.41
CA PHE A 16 25.42 -1.51 -12.42
C PHE A 16 23.91 -1.25 -12.24
N ILE A 17 23.11 -2.30 -12.06
CA ILE A 17 21.66 -2.19 -11.79
C ILE A 17 21.39 -1.38 -10.52
N LEU A 18 22.10 -1.63 -9.43
CA LEU A 18 21.94 -0.87 -8.19
C LEU A 18 22.26 0.61 -8.37
N ILE A 19 23.38 0.93 -9.04
CA ILE A 19 23.79 2.33 -9.26
C ILE A 19 22.76 3.04 -10.14
N ILE A 20 22.32 2.45 -11.24
CA ILE A 20 21.33 3.10 -12.11
C ILE A 20 19.99 3.25 -11.41
N SER A 21 19.55 2.26 -10.62
CA SER A 21 18.33 2.39 -9.79
C SER A 21 18.44 3.53 -8.78
N LEU A 22 19.57 3.67 -8.09
CA LEU A 22 19.79 4.76 -7.13
C LEU A 22 19.80 6.12 -7.83
N LEU A 23 20.43 6.24 -8.99
CA LEU A 23 20.44 7.48 -9.78
C LEU A 23 19.02 7.86 -10.24
N LEU A 24 18.22 6.89 -10.70
CA LEU A 24 16.83 7.12 -11.09
C LEU A 24 15.97 7.53 -9.89
N ILE A 25 16.13 6.86 -8.75
CA ILE A 25 15.43 7.21 -7.50
C ILE A 25 15.74 8.65 -7.11
N ILE A 26 17.01 9.04 -7.08
CA ILE A 26 17.43 10.41 -6.73
C ILE A 26 16.87 11.42 -7.75
N PHE A 27 16.96 11.11 -9.05
CA PHE A 27 16.47 11.97 -10.12
C PHE A 27 14.95 12.20 -10.01
N TYR A 28 14.14 11.14 -9.88
CA TYR A 28 12.70 11.26 -9.79
C TYR A 28 12.24 11.91 -8.49
N PHE A 29 12.90 11.60 -7.39
CA PHE A 29 12.61 12.24 -6.11
C PHE A 29 12.87 13.75 -6.18
N TYR A 30 13.99 14.16 -6.78
CA TYR A 30 14.26 15.57 -7.03
C TYR A 30 13.24 16.20 -7.97
N ALA A 31 12.90 15.53 -9.07
CA ALA A 31 11.96 16.03 -10.07
C ALA A 31 10.51 16.16 -9.57
N THR A 32 10.14 15.41 -8.53
CA THR A 32 8.77 15.37 -8.00
C THR A 32 8.64 15.90 -6.58
N TRP A 33 9.73 16.37 -5.95
CA TRP A 33 9.76 16.75 -4.53
C TRP A 33 8.65 17.73 -4.11
N ASP A 34 8.27 18.65 -5.00
CA ASP A 34 7.25 19.67 -4.77
C ASP A 34 6.00 19.43 -5.63
N PHE A 35 5.40 18.25 -5.49
CA PHE A 35 4.18 17.87 -6.22
C PHE A 35 3.02 17.52 -5.26
N PRO A 36 2.57 18.44 -4.39
CA PRO A 36 1.41 18.18 -3.55
C PRO A 36 0.13 18.05 -4.41
N ILE A 37 -0.75 17.13 -4.04
CA ILE A 37 -2.08 17.00 -4.64
C ILE A 37 -3.09 17.70 -3.72
N ASP A 38 -3.96 18.52 -4.28
CA ASP A 38 -4.95 19.32 -3.53
C ASP A 38 -5.80 18.47 -2.56
N ASP A 39 -6.16 17.26 -2.96
CA ASP A 39 -6.93 16.30 -2.14
C ASP A 39 -6.25 15.98 -0.78
N ALA A 40 -4.91 16.05 -0.71
CA ALA A 40 -4.18 15.82 0.54
C ALA A 40 -4.54 16.87 1.61
N TYR A 41 -4.84 18.11 1.20
CA TYR A 41 -5.18 19.19 2.12
C TYR A 41 -6.51 18.98 2.84
N ILE A 42 -7.43 18.19 2.27
CA ILE A 42 -8.64 17.75 2.99
C ILE A 42 -8.21 16.95 4.22
N SER A 43 -7.37 15.94 4.03
CA SER A 43 -6.85 15.09 5.11
C SER A 43 -6.06 15.92 6.14
N PHE A 44 -5.25 16.86 5.69
CA PHE A 44 -4.47 17.73 6.58
C PHE A 44 -5.32 18.67 7.42
N ARG A 45 -6.47 19.12 6.91
CA ARG A 45 -7.41 19.93 7.67
C ARG A 45 -8.07 19.12 8.79
N TYR A 46 -8.53 17.90 8.50
CA TYR A 46 -9.01 16.99 9.54
C TYR A 46 -7.93 16.68 10.57
N ALA A 47 -6.71 16.43 10.11
CA ALA A 47 -5.55 16.13 10.96
C ALA A 47 -5.23 17.31 11.89
N ARG A 48 -5.29 18.55 11.39
CA ARG A 48 -5.10 19.77 12.20
C ARG A 48 -6.18 19.92 13.26
N ASN A 49 -7.46 19.80 12.89
CA ASN A 49 -8.55 19.90 13.85
C ASN A 49 -8.47 18.81 14.94
N PHE A 50 -8.05 17.60 14.56
CA PHE A 50 -7.77 16.54 15.54
C PHE A 50 -6.62 16.92 16.49
N ALA A 51 -5.51 17.42 15.96
CA ALA A 51 -4.34 17.85 16.75
C ALA A 51 -4.67 19.00 17.73
N GLU A 52 -5.55 19.91 17.33
CA GLU A 52 -6.00 21.06 18.13
C GLU A 52 -7.11 20.70 19.14
N GLY A 53 -7.60 19.45 19.15
CA GLY A 53 -8.65 18.99 20.06
C GLY A 53 -10.08 19.36 19.63
N ASN A 54 -10.26 19.87 18.41
CA ASN A 54 -11.57 20.19 17.83
C ASN A 54 -12.31 18.94 17.32
N GLY A 55 -11.66 17.78 17.34
CA GLY A 55 -12.17 16.51 16.86
C GLY A 55 -11.89 16.28 15.36
N LEU A 56 -12.35 15.14 14.85
CA LEU A 56 -12.21 14.76 13.45
C LEU A 56 -13.32 15.41 12.62
N VAL A 57 -13.15 16.69 12.32
CA VAL A 57 -14.11 17.50 11.56
C VAL A 57 -13.40 18.35 10.51
N TYR A 58 -14.10 18.75 9.44
CA TYR A 58 -13.57 19.71 8.48
C TYR A 58 -13.83 21.16 8.92
N ASN A 59 -15.08 21.46 9.28
CA ASN A 59 -15.51 22.71 9.88
C ASN A 59 -15.79 22.48 11.38
N ILE A 60 -15.26 23.34 12.24
CA ILE A 60 -15.49 23.25 13.67
C ILE A 60 -16.99 23.46 13.94
N GLY A 61 -17.59 22.57 14.73
CA GLY A 61 -19.02 22.56 15.02
C GLY A 61 -19.85 21.66 14.09
N GLU A 62 -19.30 21.21 12.96
CA GLU A 62 -19.98 20.32 12.01
C GLU A 62 -19.32 18.94 12.00
N ARG A 63 -20.06 17.91 12.43
CA ARG A 63 -19.56 16.52 12.43
C ARG A 63 -19.91 15.82 11.13
N VAL A 64 -19.11 16.06 10.11
CA VAL A 64 -19.24 15.44 8.79
C VAL A 64 -17.98 14.64 8.48
N GLU A 65 -18.13 13.38 8.04
CA GLU A 65 -17.01 12.55 7.60
C GLU A 65 -16.70 12.77 6.11
N GLY A 66 -15.63 13.53 5.84
CA GLY A 66 -15.17 13.88 4.49
C GLY A 66 -13.84 13.24 4.07
N TYR A 67 -13.30 12.30 4.85
CA TYR A 67 -12.07 11.56 4.52
C TYR A 67 -12.36 10.08 4.36
N SER A 68 -11.52 9.38 3.59
CA SER A 68 -11.59 7.92 3.41
C SER A 68 -10.30 7.20 3.83
N ASN A 69 -9.42 7.91 4.53
CA ASN A 69 -8.07 7.50 4.90
C ASN A 69 -7.78 7.75 6.40
N PHE A 70 -8.64 7.23 7.26
CA PHE A 70 -8.62 7.47 8.72
C PHE A 70 -7.24 7.36 9.36
N PHE A 71 -6.51 6.27 9.10
CA PHE A 71 -5.18 6.07 9.68
C PHE A 71 -4.20 7.18 9.26
N TRP A 72 -4.31 7.64 8.01
CA TRP A 72 -3.47 8.73 7.49
C TRP A 72 -3.77 10.07 8.15
N VAL A 73 -5.05 10.37 8.39
CA VAL A 73 -5.49 11.56 9.13
C VAL A 73 -4.94 11.55 10.55
N ILE A 74 -5.07 10.43 11.26
CA ILE A 74 -4.55 10.29 12.63
C ILE A 74 -3.04 10.44 12.65
N LEU A 75 -2.32 9.80 11.73
CA LEU A 75 -0.85 9.86 11.67
C LEU A 75 -0.37 11.30 11.43
N ASN A 76 -0.96 12.01 10.47
CA ASN A 76 -0.64 13.42 10.22
C ASN A 76 -1.05 14.31 11.40
N GLY A 77 -2.15 13.99 12.08
CA GLY A 77 -2.61 14.76 13.24
C GLY A 77 -1.64 14.63 14.42
N VAL A 78 -1.11 13.43 14.68
CA VAL A 78 -0.04 13.23 15.66
C VAL A 78 1.22 14.01 15.26
N ALA A 79 1.59 14.02 13.97
CA ALA A 79 2.74 14.80 13.51
C ALA A 79 2.53 16.31 13.71
N ILE A 80 1.34 16.83 13.39
CA ILE A 80 0.97 18.24 13.59
C ILE A 80 0.98 18.60 15.08
N TYR A 81 0.51 17.71 15.96
CA TYR A 81 0.55 17.91 17.41
C TYR A 81 1.97 18.14 17.94
N PHE A 82 2.97 17.48 17.34
CA PHE A 82 4.39 17.69 17.62
C PHE A 82 5.03 18.85 16.83
N GLY A 83 4.23 19.67 16.13
CA GLY A 83 4.68 20.83 15.38
C GLY A 83 5.23 20.54 13.99
N ALA A 84 5.06 19.33 13.46
CA ALA A 84 5.48 19.03 12.10
C ALA A 84 4.55 19.64 11.06
N ASN A 85 5.11 20.11 9.94
CA ASN A 85 4.33 20.43 8.75
C ASN A 85 3.83 19.11 8.12
N PRO A 86 2.52 18.97 7.87
CA PRO A 86 1.95 17.70 7.41
C PRO A 86 2.41 17.31 6.00
N LEU A 87 2.70 18.28 5.12
CA LEU A 87 3.23 17.99 3.79
C LEU A 87 4.65 17.39 3.89
N TYR A 88 5.56 18.04 4.62
CA TYR A 88 6.91 17.49 4.79
C TYR A 88 6.92 16.15 5.53
N PHE A 89 6.08 16.01 6.56
CA PHE A 89 5.94 14.74 7.27
C PHE A 89 5.46 13.63 6.33
N SER A 90 4.37 13.85 5.61
CA SER A 90 3.82 12.87 4.68
C SER A 90 4.81 12.48 3.58
N THR A 91 5.55 13.45 3.00
CA THR A 91 6.57 13.17 1.99
C THR A 91 7.71 12.31 2.54
N ILE A 92 8.29 12.69 3.68
CA ILE A 92 9.38 11.94 4.31
C ILE A 92 8.92 10.53 4.71
N PHE A 93 7.73 10.44 5.31
CA PHE A 93 7.18 9.16 5.73
C PHE A 93 6.89 8.25 4.53
N SER A 94 6.31 8.77 3.45
CA SER A 94 6.11 8.04 2.20
C SER A 94 7.44 7.61 1.56
N ALA A 95 8.50 8.41 1.64
CA ALA A 95 9.82 8.03 1.17
C ALA A 95 10.39 6.84 1.96
N ILE A 96 10.24 6.85 3.29
CA ILE A 96 10.63 5.72 4.17
C ILE A 96 9.83 4.46 3.81
N LEU A 97 8.51 4.60 3.60
CA LEU A 97 7.63 3.51 3.19
C LEU A 97 8.03 2.95 1.81
N TYR A 98 8.45 3.79 0.88
CA TYR A 98 8.98 3.35 -0.41
C TYR A 98 10.27 2.53 -0.25
N VAL A 99 11.20 2.94 0.60
CA VAL A 99 12.39 2.13 0.90
C VAL A 99 11.99 0.79 1.53
N MET A 100 11.01 0.79 2.45
CA MET A 100 10.48 -0.45 3.03
C MET A 100 9.85 -1.37 1.98
N LEU A 101 9.11 -0.80 1.02
CA LEU A 101 8.55 -1.52 -0.12
C LEU A 101 9.64 -2.22 -0.93
N LEU A 102 10.73 -1.52 -1.25
CA LEU A 102 11.88 -2.09 -1.97
C LEU A 102 12.49 -3.27 -1.22
N VAL A 103 12.64 -3.17 0.11
CA VAL A 103 13.17 -4.26 0.95
C VAL A 103 12.23 -5.47 0.96
N VAL A 104 10.92 -5.25 1.05
CA VAL A 104 9.90 -6.32 1.01
C VAL A 104 9.95 -7.05 -0.32
N PHE A 105 9.97 -6.32 -1.43
CA PHE A 105 10.10 -6.88 -2.78
C PHE A 105 11.40 -7.66 -2.96
N TRP A 106 12.53 -7.06 -2.56
CA TRP A 106 13.83 -7.71 -2.62
C TRP A 106 13.83 -9.05 -1.90
N LYS A 107 13.34 -9.08 -0.64
CA LYS A 107 13.28 -10.31 0.16
C LYS A 107 12.34 -11.35 -0.46
N ALA A 108 11.19 -10.92 -0.99
CA ALA A 108 10.24 -11.82 -1.64
C ALA A 108 10.86 -12.47 -2.90
N LEU A 109 11.53 -11.68 -3.75
CA LEU A 109 12.20 -12.19 -4.94
C LEU A 109 13.37 -13.12 -4.58
N TRP A 110 14.20 -12.71 -3.62
CA TRP A 110 15.34 -13.48 -3.15
C TRP A 110 14.92 -14.89 -2.69
N LYS A 111 13.88 -14.97 -1.88
CA LYS A 111 13.41 -16.25 -1.35
C LYS A 111 12.78 -17.15 -2.43
N ASN A 112 12.06 -16.57 -3.40
CA ASN A 112 11.56 -17.35 -4.54
C ASN A 112 12.69 -17.93 -5.39
N LEU A 113 13.79 -17.19 -5.57
CA LEU A 113 14.96 -17.69 -6.30
C LEU A 113 15.68 -18.82 -5.55
N GLU A 114 15.77 -18.73 -4.22
CA GLU A 114 16.29 -19.83 -3.38
C GLU A 114 15.45 -21.11 -3.51
N GLU A 115 14.12 -20.99 -3.51
CA GLU A 115 13.21 -22.14 -3.66
C GLU A 115 13.28 -22.81 -5.04
N LEU A 116 13.56 -22.04 -6.10
CA LEU A 116 13.69 -22.55 -7.48
C LEU A 116 15.03 -23.24 -7.77
N SER A 117 16.04 -23.09 -6.91
CA SER A 117 17.33 -23.78 -7.05
C SER A 117 17.78 -24.44 -5.74
N PRO A 118 17.07 -25.47 -5.27
CA PRO A 118 17.44 -26.20 -4.06
C PRO A 118 18.80 -26.89 -4.26
N GLY A 119 19.82 -26.50 -3.49
CA GLY A 119 21.15 -27.13 -3.51
C GLY A 119 22.25 -26.36 -4.25
N ASN A 120 21.94 -25.21 -4.87
CA ASN A 120 22.98 -24.30 -5.32
C ASN A 120 23.57 -23.56 -4.11
N THR A 121 24.89 -23.41 -4.03
CA THR A 121 25.52 -22.52 -3.05
C THR A 121 25.03 -21.09 -3.29
N GLN A 122 24.91 -20.29 -2.23
CA GLN A 122 24.43 -18.89 -2.24
C GLN A 122 25.18 -17.97 -3.24
N GLU A 123 26.29 -18.46 -3.82
CA GLU A 123 27.11 -17.81 -4.84
C GLU A 123 26.57 -17.96 -6.27
N ASN A 124 25.69 -18.93 -6.55
CA ASN A 124 25.16 -19.22 -7.89
C ASN A 124 23.77 -18.67 -8.18
N ILE A 125 23.10 -18.03 -7.20
CA ILE A 125 21.83 -17.35 -7.43
C ILE A 125 22.11 -16.02 -8.13
N PRO A 126 21.66 -15.80 -9.38
CA PRO A 126 21.91 -14.57 -10.12
C PRO A 126 21.26 -13.38 -9.42
N ARG A 127 22.07 -12.61 -8.69
CA ARG A 127 21.62 -11.48 -7.86
C ARG A 127 20.97 -10.40 -8.71
N TYR A 128 21.37 -10.29 -9.97
CA TYR A 128 20.80 -9.35 -10.92
C TYR A 128 19.29 -9.53 -11.13
N ILE A 129 18.71 -10.73 -10.95
CA ILE A 129 17.26 -10.96 -11.18
C ILE A 129 16.43 -10.26 -10.10
N ALA A 130 16.77 -10.45 -8.83
CA ALA A 130 16.09 -9.76 -7.74
C ALA A 130 16.32 -8.24 -7.83
N LEU A 131 17.48 -7.81 -8.33
CA LEU A 131 17.84 -6.40 -8.47
C LEU A 131 17.09 -5.76 -9.64
N PHE A 132 16.83 -6.54 -10.68
CA PHE A 132 16.00 -6.13 -11.81
C PHE A 132 14.56 -5.84 -11.35
N GLY A 133 14.03 -6.60 -10.38
CA GLY A 133 12.74 -6.29 -9.76
C GLY A 133 12.72 -4.93 -9.05
N ILE A 134 13.79 -4.59 -8.33
CA ILE A 134 13.98 -3.24 -7.73
C ILE A 134 14.07 -2.18 -8.83
N PHE A 135 14.81 -2.47 -9.90
CA PHE A 135 14.97 -1.56 -11.02
C PHE A 135 13.65 -1.22 -11.70
N LEU A 136 12.75 -2.20 -11.90
CA LEU A 136 11.42 -1.94 -12.46
C LEU A 136 10.59 -0.98 -11.60
N LEU A 137 10.69 -1.08 -10.27
CA LEU A 137 10.03 -0.15 -9.34
C LEU A 137 10.70 1.24 -9.33
N ALA A 138 12.01 1.30 -9.56
CA ALA A 138 12.77 2.55 -9.61
C ALA A 138 12.55 3.34 -10.92
N VAL A 139 12.21 2.65 -12.02
CA VAL A 139 11.94 3.27 -13.33
C VAL A 139 10.58 3.96 -13.38
N ASP A 140 9.61 3.48 -12.60
CA ASP A 140 8.26 4.01 -12.65
C ASP A 140 8.11 5.31 -11.82
N MET A 141 8.11 6.44 -12.53
CA MET A 141 7.95 7.78 -11.94
C MET A 141 6.69 7.93 -11.07
N ARG A 142 5.64 7.12 -11.29
CA ARG A 142 4.37 7.24 -10.56
C ARG A 142 4.52 7.00 -9.06
N PHE A 143 5.43 6.12 -8.64
CA PHE A 143 5.72 5.94 -7.22
C PHE A 143 6.24 7.23 -6.57
N PHE A 144 7.05 8.00 -7.30
CA PHE A 144 7.64 9.24 -6.80
C PHE A 144 6.62 10.37 -6.71
N ILE A 145 5.70 10.48 -7.68
CA ILE A 145 4.55 11.38 -7.59
C ILE A 145 3.76 11.12 -6.31
N PHE A 146 3.49 9.85 -5.98
CA PHE A 146 2.75 9.50 -4.77
C PHE A 146 3.55 9.63 -3.47
N ILE A 147 4.88 9.75 -3.55
CA ILE A 147 5.71 10.05 -2.38
C ILE A 147 5.53 11.52 -1.98
N SER A 148 5.52 12.45 -2.93
CA SER A 148 5.41 13.89 -2.66
C SER A 148 3.99 14.45 -2.67
N SER A 149 3.00 13.67 -3.09
CA SER A 149 1.59 14.12 -3.18
C SER A 149 0.92 14.49 -1.86
N GLY A 150 1.45 14.02 -0.73
CA GLY A 150 0.80 14.11 0.58
C GLY A 150 -0.34 13.10 0.81
N LEU A 151 -0.64 12.26 -0.18
CA LEU A 151 -1.66 11.22 -0.08
C LEU A 151 -1.12 9.95 0.59
N GLU A 152 -2.05 9.12 1.06
CA GLU A 152 -1.76 7.86 1.74
C GLU A 152 -1.32 6.73 0.79
N THR A 153 -1.33 6.95 -0.53
CA THR A 153 -1.15 5.92 -1.56
C THR A 153 0.10 5.08 -1.34
N GLN A 154 1.24 5.70 -1.02
CA GLN A 154 2.48 4.97 -0.77
C GLN A 154 2.41 4.10 0.49
N CYS A 155 1.73 4.56 1.54
CA CYS A 155 1.44 3.79 2.75
C CYS A 155 0.58 2.57 2.41
N PHE A 156 -0.48 2.78 1.64
CA PHE A 156 -1.39 1.73 1.21
C PHE A 156 -0.66 0.63 0.42
N ILE A 157 0.10 1.00 -0.61
CA ILE A 157 0.84 0.06 -1.45
C ILE A 157 1.83 -0.74 -0.61
N THR A 158 2.53 -0.08 0.31
CA THR A 158 3.52 -0.75 1.15
C THR A 158 2.87 -1.78 2.08
N LEU A 159 1.78 -1.42 2.74
CA LEU A 159 1.01 -2.34 3.58
C LEU A 159 0.39 -3.50 2.77
N PHE A 160 -0.05 -3.22 1.54
CA PHE A 160 -0.57 -4.24 0.63
C PHE A 160 0.49 -5.29 0.33
N PHE A 161 1.69 -4.88 -0.10
CA PHE A 161 2.76 -5.82 -0.44
C PHE A 161 3.35 -6.53 0.77
N ILE A 162 3.41 -5.88 1.94
CA ILE A 162 3.70 -6.59 3.20
C ILE A 162 2.66 -7.69 3.42
N SER A 163 1.36 -7.36 3.38
CA SER A 163 0.28 -8.34 3.59
C SER A 163 0.29 -9.47 2.57
N LEU A 164 0.65 -9.19 1.32
CA LEU A 164 0.69 -10.18 0.25
C LEU A 164 1.90 -11.13 0.39
N PHE A 165 3.09 -10.57 0.61
CA PHE A 165 4.35 -11.33 0.54
C PHE A 165 4.85 -11.83 1.89
N TRP A 166 4.28 -11.40 3.01
CA TRP A 166 4.79 -11.77 4.34
C TRP A 166 4.94 -13.29 4.51
N ASN A 167 3.90 -14.04 4.14
CA ASN A 167 3.88 -15.51 4.27
C ASN A 167 4.89 -16.21 3.36
N TRP A 168 5.36 -15.53 2.32
CA TRP A 168 6.48 -16.00 1.52
C TRP A 168 7.79 -15.62 2.17
N ILE A 169 7.98 -14.39 2.63
CA ILE A 169 9.26 -13.91 3.17
C ILE A 169 9.63 -14.62 4.49
N THR A 170 8.68 -14.81 5.40
CA THR A 170 8.94 -15.44 6.71
C THR A 170 8.49 -16.90 6.77
N THR A 171 9.07 -17.66 7.69
CA THR A 171 8.58 -19.00 8.07
C THR A 171 7.34 -18.91 8.98
N GLU A 172 7.14 -17.78 9.66
CA GLU A 172 6.00 -17.54 10.53
C GLU A 172 4.79 -16.99 9.74
N ARG A 173 3.97 -17.90 9.22
CA ARG A 173 2.78 -17.60 8.39
C ARG A 173 1.67 -16.78 9.07
N TRP A 174 1.79 -16.47 10.35
CA TRP A 174 0.77 -15.79 11.16
C TRP A 174 1.39 -14.79 12.12
N SER A 175 2.41 -14.05 11.67
CA SER A 175 2.99 -13.03 12.52
C SER A 175 1.98 -11.91 12.80
N TYR A 176 2.19 -11.20 13.89
CA TYR A 176 1.49 -9.96 14.18
C TYR A 176 1.66 -8.92 13.07
N VAL A 177 2.78 -8.92 12.35
CA VAL A 177 3.05 -7.97 11.25
C VAL A 177 2.07 -8.15 10.11
N TRP A 178 1.79 -9.39 9.69
CA TRP A 178 0.81 -9.67 8.62
C TRP A 178 -0.61 -9.24 9.01
N PHE A 179 -0.98 -9.50 10.27
CA PHE A 179 -2.29 -9.12 10.77
C PHE A 179 -2.44 -7.60 10.89
N ILE A 180 -1.45 -6.94 11.47
CA ILE A 180 -1.41 -5.48 11.61
C ILE A 180 -1.42 -4.83 10.23
N SER A 181 -0.68 -5.34 9.26
CA SER A 181 -0.66 -4.77 7.91
C SER A 181 -2.02 -4.86 7.23
N LEU A 182 -2.75 -5.98 7.38
CA LEU A 182 -4.12 -6.11 6.88
C LEU A 182 -5.10 -5.16 7.57
N ALA A 183 -5.02 -5.04 8.90
CA ALA A 183 -5.87 -4.12 9.65
C ALA A 183 -5.62 -2.66 9.22
N LEU A 184 -4.36 -2.24 9.19
CA LEU A 184 -3.98 -0.90 8.77
C LEU A 184 -4.37 -0.61 7.33
N LEU A 185 -4.30 -1.60 6.42
CA LEU A 185 -4.74 -1.45 5.04
C LEU A 185 -6.20 -0.96 4.95
N CYS A 186 -7.10 -1.54 5.76
CA CYS A 186 -8.51 -1.16 5.83
C CYS A 186 -8.73 0.24 6.43
N PHE A 187 -7.81 0.74 7.27
CA PHE A 187 -7.90 2.08 7.87
C PHE A 187 -7.19 3.15 7.06
N VAL A 188 -6.20 2.77 6.25
CA VAL A 188 -5.50 3.68 5.35
C VAL A 188 -6.40 4.04 4.18
N ARG A 189 -7.24 3.13 3.70
CA ARG A 189 -8.18 3.42 2.63
C ARG A 189 -9.49 2.67 2.78
N ALA A 190 -10.60 3.33 2.43
CA ALA A 190 -11.93 2.73 2.42
C ALA A 190 -12.02 1.48 1.54
N ASP A 191 -11.32 1.40 0.41
CA ASP A 191 -11.28 0.21 -0.47
C ASP A 191 -10.32 -0.89 0.04
N GLY A 192 -9.55 -0.63 1.10
CA GLY A 192 -8.59 -1.59 1.66
C GLY A 192 -9.23 -2.91 2.11
N PHE A 193 -10.48 -2.91 2.55
CA PHE A 193 -11.15 -4.16 2.96
C PHE A 193 -11.31 -5.15 1.79
N ILE A 194 -11.39 -4.68 0.54
CA ILE A 194 -11.51 -5.54 -0.65
C ILE A 194 -10.21 -6.33 -0.81
N TYR A 195 -9.08 -5.65 -0.78
CA TYR A 195 -7.76 -6.27 -0.89
C TYR A 195 -7.44 -7.17 0.31
N ALA A 196 -7.81 -6.75 1.53
CA ALA A 196 -7.69 -7.60 2.70
C ALA A 196 -8.52 -8.89 2.56
N GLY A 197 -9.75 -8.78 2.05
CA GLY A 197 -10.62 -9.92 1.75
C GLY A 197 -10.03 -10.86 0.71
N ILE A 198 -9.47 -10.33 -0.38
CA ILE A 198 -8.78 -11.13 -1.41
C ILE A 198 -7.58 -11.88 -0.82
N ILE A 199 -6.74 -11.22 -0.03
CA ILE A 199 -5.57 -11.84 0.60
C ILE A 199 -6.00 -12.93 1.59
N ILE A 200 -7.01 -12.65 2.44
CA ILE A 200 -7.56 -13.63 3.37
C ILE A 200 -8.14 -14.84 2.63
N LEU A 201 -8.88 -14.61 1.53
CA LEU A 201 -9.45 -15.67 0.70
C LEU A 201 -8.36 -16.52 0.04
N ALA A 202 -7.34 -15.89 -0.53
CA ALA A 202 -6.20 -16.59 -1.11
C ALA A 202 -5.50 -17.49 -0.08
N GLN A 203 -5.32 -17.00 1.16
CA GLN A 203 -4.76 -17.79 2.24
C GLN A 203 -5.71 -18.91 2.70
N PHE A 204 -7.02 -18.65 2.76
CA PHE A 204 -8.02 -19.65 3.09
C PHE A 204 -7.98 -20.82 2.10
N ILE A 205 -7.97 -20.52 0.79
CA ILE A 205 -7.85 -21.51 -0.28
C ILE A 205 -6.52 -22.28 -0.14
N ASN A 206 -5.39 -21.57 0.06
CA ASN A 206 -4.08 -22.22 0.22
C ASN A 206 -4.06 -23.22 1.39
N LEU A 207 -4.66 -22.86 2.53
CA LEU A 207 -4.70 -23.74 3.70
C LEU A 207 -5.61 -24.94 3.49
N LEU A 208 -6.77 -24.75 2.83
CA LEU A 208 -7.67 -25.84 2.46
C LEU A 208 -6.99 -26.83 1.52
N THR A 209 -6.40 -26.34 0.42
CA THR A 209 -5.70 -27.18 -0.57
C THR A 209 -4.55 -27.96 0.07
N ASN A 210 -3.80 -27.33 0.99
CA ASN A 210 -2.69 -27.96 1.69
C ASN A 210 -3.10 -28.72 2.98
N LYS A 211 -4.39 -28.88 3.25
CA LYS A 211 -4.94 -29.55 4.46
C LYS A 211 -4.36 -29.03 5.78
N LYS A 212 -4.08 -27.73 5.86
CA LYS A 212 -3.51 -27.06 7.04
C LYS A 212 -4.62 -26.52 7.96
N PRO A 213 -4.34 -26.37 9.28
CA PRO A 213 -5.35 -25.90 10.22
C PRO A 213 -5.78 -24.45 9.95
N LEU A 214 -7.09 -24.23 9.86
CA LEU A 214 -7.70 -22.92 9.60
C LEU A 214 -7.91 -22.07 10.87
N LYS A 215 -7.76 -22.66 12.05
CA LYS A 215 -8.10 -22.03 13.34
C LYS A 215 -7.49 -20.64 13.50
N LYS A 216 -6.19 -20.48 13.19
CA LYS A 216 -5.50 -19.19 13.30
C LYS A 216 -6.05 -18.14 12.33
N LEU A 217 -6.32 -18.53 11.08
CA LEU A 217 -6.91 -17.64 10.09
C LEU A 217 -8.29 -17.16 10.54
N ILE A 218 -9.15 -18.08 11.00
CA ILE A 218 -10.52 -17.75 11.45
C ILE A 218 -10.48 -16.81 12.66
N ILE A 219 -9.62 -17.09 13.65
CA ILE A 219 -9.47 -16.22 14.83
C ILE A 219 -9.00 -14.82 14.41
N ASN A 220 -7.95 -14.74 13.60
CA ASN A 220 -7.40 -13.45 13.17
C ASN A 220 -8.44 -12.67 12.34
N THR A 221 -9.08 -13.30 11.36
CA THR A 221 -10.15 -12.66 10.58
C THR A 221 -11.30 -12.21 11.48
N GLY A 222 -11.68 -13.00 12.48
CA GLY A 222 -12.69 -12.61 13.48
C GLY A 222 -12.27 -11.36 14.27
N ILE A 223 -11.02 -11.29 14.73
CA ILE A 223 -10.46 -10.11 15.42
C ILE A 223 -10.49 -8.89 14.49
N LEU A 224 -10.09 -9.03 13.23
CA LEU A 224 -10.12 -7.94 12.25
C LEU A 224 -11.55 -7.42 12.05
N LEU A 225 -12.52 -8.32 11.88
CA LEU A 225 -13.92 -7.95 11.75
C LEU A 225 -14.43 -7.21 12.98
N ILE A 226 -14.09 -7.67 14.18
CA ILE A 226 -14.44 -6.97 15.44
C ILE A 226 -13.85 -5.56 15.44
N ILE A 227 -12.57 -5.39 15.08
CA ILE A 227 -11.91 -4.08 15.01
C ILE A 227 -12.62 -3.15 14.02
N LEU A 228 -12.95 -3.66 12.82
CA LEU A 228 -13.66 -2.88 11.80
C LEU A 228 -15.09 -2.54 12.21
N SER A 229 -15.78 -3.45 12.89
CA SER A 229 -17.12 -3.23 13.44
C SER A 229 -17.10 -2.18 14.55
N LEU A 230 -16.14 -2.25 15.47
CA LEU A 230 -15.97 -1.25 16.54
C LEU A 230 -15.66 0.14 15.97
N TYR A 231 -14.80 0.22 14.96
CA TYR A 231 -14.56 1.47 14.24
C TYR A 231 -15.83 2.00 13.57
N SER A 232 -16.57 1.14 12.88
CA SER A 232 -17.82 1.51 12.20
C SER A 232 -18.88 1.98 13.20
N LEU A 233 -18.95 1.34 14.36
CA LEU A 233 -19.83 1.74 15.47
C LEU A 233 -19.42 3.10 16.02
N TRP A 234 -18.14 3.32 16.32
CA TRP A 234 -17.64 4.61 16.77
C TRP A 234 -17.95 5.71 15.75
N ARG A 235 -17.72 5.45 14.47
CA ARG A 235 -18.02 6.38 13.37
C ARG A 235 -19.49 6.75 13.32
N TRP A 236 -20.37 5.76 13.42
CA TRP A 236 -21.81 5.99 13.45
C TRP A 236 -22.24 6.83 14.67
N LEU A 237 -21.67 6.54 15.85
CA LEU A 237 -21.94 7.33 17.06
C LEU A 237 -21.38 8.76 16.98
N TYR A 238 -20.28 8.96 16.27
CA TYR A 238 -19.59 10.24 16.17
C TYR A 238 -20.18 11.17 15.10
N TYR A 239 -20.43 10.64 13.90
CA TYR A 239 -20.92 11.40 12.74
C TYR A 239 -22.44 11.31 12.55
N HIS A 240 -23.13 10.38 13.22
CA HIS A 240 -24.56 10.12 13.07
C HIS A 240 -25.02 9.62 11.69
N ASP A 241 -24.07 9.36 10.78
CA ASP A 241 -24.30 8.78 9.46
C ASP A 241 -23.80 7.31 9.39
N ILE A 242 -24.51 6.48 8.61
CA ILE A 242 -24.15 5.06 8.43
C ILE A 242 -22.94 4.93 7.50
N LEU A 243 -22.95 5.68 6.40
CA LEU A 243 -21.90 5.70 5.38
C LEU A 243 -21.18 7.06 5.38
N PRO A 244 -19.92 7.12 4.93
CA PRO A 244 -19.21 8.39 4.81
C PRO A 244 -19.92 9.36 3.86
N ASN A 245 -19.84 10.67 4.13
CA ASN A 245 -20.48 11.67 3.26
C ASN A 245 -19.89 11.69 1.85
N THR A 246 -18.66 11.19 1.66
CA THR A 246 -18.07 10.98 0.33
C THR A 246 -18.83 9.95 -0.52
N TYR A 247 -19.52 8.98 0.11
CA TYR A 247 -20.45 8.10 -0.58
C TYR A 247 -21.69 8.88 -0.99
N TYR A 248 -22.40 9.50 -0.04
CA TYR A 248 -23.64 10.22 -0.31
C TYR A 248 -23.48 11.35 -1.35
N ALA A 249 -22.38 12.08 -1.32
CA ALA A 249 -22.09 13.14 -2.29
C ALA A 249 -21.85 12.60 -3.72
N LYS A 250 -21.36 11.36 -3.85
CA LYS A 250 -21.13 10.70 -5.14
C LYS A 250 -22.34 9.89 -5.61
N THR A 251 -23.21 9.47 -4.69
CA THR A 251 -24.36 8.60 -4.96
C THR A 251 -25.71 9.31 -4.97
N SER A 252 -25.81 10.56 -4.54
CA SER A 252 -27.03 11.36 -4.70
C SER A 252 -27.38 11.64 -6.17
N ILE A 253 -26.49 11.24 -7.10
CA ILE A 253 -26.65 11.26 -8.56
C ILE A 253 -26.70 9.81 -9.13
N ILE A 254 -27.17 8.81 -8.37
CA ILE A 254 -27.37 7.46 -8.91
C ILE A 254 -28.58 7.47 -9.85
N ASN A 255 -28.29 7.67 -11.14
CA ASN A 255 -29.14 7.22 -12.24
C ASN A 255 -28.55 5.92 -12.81
N TYR A 256 -29.41 5.06 -13.37
CA TYR A 256 -29.08 3.86 -14.17
C TYR A 256 -27.96 4.12 -15.22
N GLU A 257 -27.81 5.38 -15.63
CA GLU A 257 -26.76 5.83 -16.54
C GLU A 257 -25.34 5.57 -16.01
N GLN A 258 -25.05 5.66 -14.71
CA GLN A 258 -23.68 5.47 -14.20
C GLN A 258 -23.19 4.02 -14.31
N GLU A 259 -24.05 3.01 -14.14
CA GLU A 259 -23.69 1.60 -14.34
C GLU A 259 -23.40 1.32 -15.82
N VAL A 260 -24.23 1.85 -16.71
CA VAL A 260 -24.03 1.78 -18.16
C VAL A 260 -22.75 2.51 -18.57
N PHE A 261 -22.48 3.68 -18.00
CA PHE A 261 -21.23 4.42 -18.20
C PHE A 261 -20.03 3.67 -17.64
N GLY A 262 -20.14 3.00 -16.50
CA GLY A 262 -19.07 2.20 -15.90
C GLY A 262 -18.72 0.99 -16.77
N ILE A 263 -19.72 0.28 -17.29
CA ILE A 263 -19.52 -0.82 -18.24
C ILE A 263 -18.93 -0.29 -19.55
N ALA A 264 -19.49 0.78 -20.11
CA ALA A 264 -18.98 1.39 -21.34
C ALA A 264 -17.54 1.91 -21.18
N TYR A 265 -17.21 2.52 -20.04
CA TYR A 265 -15.88 2.95 -19.70
C TYR A 265 -14.92 1.77 -19.58
N THR A 266 -15.33 0.69 -18.90
CA THR A 266 -14.53 -0.54 -18.76
C THR A 266 -14.27 -1.18 -20.12
N LEU A 267 -15.30 -1.29 -20.97
CA LEU A 267 -15.15 -1.80 -22.34
C LEU A 267 -14.23 -0.90 -23.17
N LYS A 268 -14.37 0.43 -23.04
CA LYS A 268 -13.51 1.40 -23.72
C LYS A 268 -12.06 1.31 -23.24
N PHE A 269 -11.84 1.15 -21.94
CA PHE A 269 -10.52 0.93 -21.36
C PHE A 269 -9.90 -0.38 -21.85
N LEU A 270 -10.65 -1.49 -21.84
CA LEU A 270 -10.20 -2.77 -22.39
C LEU A 270 -9.86 -2.66 -23.89
N SER A 271 -10.68 -1.94 -24.66
CA SER A 271 -10.37 -1.66 -26.08
C SER A 271 -9.17 -0.72 -26.29
N SER A 272 -8.82 0.09 -25.29
CA SER A 272 -7.63 0.94 -25.35
C SER A 272 -6.35 0.21 -24.96
N ILE A 273 -6.48 -0.92 -24.24
CA ILE A 273 -5.36 -1.79 -23.86
C ILE A 273 -5.04 -2.81 -24.95
N SER A 274 -5.97 -3.10 -25.86
CA SER A 274 -5.66 -3.90 -27.05
C SER A 274 -4.68 -3.16 -27.95
N ILE A 275 -3.38 -3.38 -27.69
CA ILE A 275 -2.19 -3.06 -28.49
C ILE A 275 -2.18 -3.84 -29.83
N PHE A 276 -3.32 -4.40 -30.26
CA PHE A 276 -3.47 -5.06 -31.54
C PHE A 276 -4.83 -4.74 -32.15
N VAL A 277 -4.91 -3.60 -32.84
CA VAL A 277 -5.49 -3.50 -34.18
C VAL A 277 -4.51 -2.71 -35.03
#